data_AF-A0A2H0CAE9-F1
#
_entry.id   AF-A0A2H0CAE9-F1
#
_cell.length_a   1.000
_cell.length_b   1.000
_cell.length_c   1.000
_cell.angle_alpha   90.00
_cell.angle_beta   90.00
_cell.angle_gamma   90.00
#
_symmetry.space_group_name_H-M   'P 1'
#
loop_
_entity.id
_entity.type
_entity.pdbx_description
1 polymer ?
#
loop_
_entity_poly.entity_id
_entity_poly.type
_entity_poly.pdbx_seq_one_letter_code
_entity_poly.pdbx_strand_id
1 'polypeptide(L)'
;LTNLDSKTVRIDFPYIIDKNGVYYVSEESPQDNIIFKKVLSADINTFVSFGDYYISKEDAYAEDKNNVYWNDEIIVGADPNSFSIFDNVSCDVFRAKDQHSVYVNGQQIKGSDGQTYKFLTCDYAKDAQNAYYRDDVILDAYSDTFQSLDGLYAKDKNNVYWAGKPIKDADPETFITCYRSKAQARDKNRFYNGSLVVDLLLDTECNQLN
;
A
#
# COMPACT_ATOMS: atom_id res chain seq x y z
N LEU A 1 34.28 8.50 -0.24
CA LEU A 1 33.94 8.86 1.15
C LEU A 1 34.88 9.96 1.65
N THR A 2 34.68 11.22 1.27
CA THR A 2 35.51 12.35 1.74
C THR A 2 34.82 13.23 2.78
N ASN A 3 33.51 13.04 3.02
CA ASN A 3 32.70 13.91 3.86
C ASN A 3 32.00 13.21 5.05
N LEU A 4 32.32 11.95 5.36
CA LEU A 4 31.81 11.29 6.57
C LEU A 4 32.79 11.47 7.74
N ASP A 5 32.31 11.91 8.89
CA ASP A 5 33.05 11.91 10.15
C ASP A 5 32.77 10.65 10.96
N SER A 6 33.71 9.71 10.90
CA SER A 6 33.65 8.41 11.59
C SER A 6 33.45 8.49 13.10
N LYS A 7 33.71 9.64 13.76
CA LYS A 7 33.48 9.81 15.20
C LYS A 7 32.02 10.10 15.56
N THR A 8 31.22 10.55 14.59
CA THR A 8 29.83 10.99 14.80
C THR A 8 28.81 10.15 14.03
N VAL A 9 29.27 9.08 13.36
CA VAL A 9 28.38 8.23 12.56
C VAL A 9 27.35 7.52 13.43
N ARG A 10 26.09 7.65 13.04
CA ARG A 10 24.95 6.82 13.43
C ARG A 10 24.41 6.13 12.17
N ILE A 11 24.13 4.84 12.27
CA ILE A 11 23.49 4.08 11.20
C ILE A 11 22.02 3.93 11.56
N ASP A 12 21.16 4.33 10.62
CA ASP A 12 19.72 4.19 10.70
C ASP A 12 19.25 3.65 9.35
N PHE A 13 19.65 2.40 9.08
CA PHE A 13 19.62 1.80 7.74
C PHE A 13 18.22 1.93 7.09
N PRO A 14 18.12 2.36 5.81
CA PRO A 14 19.18 2.53 4.79
C PRO A 14 19.94 3.87 4.84
N TYR A 15 19.90 4.60 5.95
CA TYR A 15 20.58 5.88 6.10
C TYR A 15 21.84 5.81 6.99
N ILE A 16 22.78 6.69 6.69
CA ILE A 16 23.94 7.01 7.51
C ILE A 16 23.89 8.49 7.86
N ILE A 17 24.05 8.80 9.14
CA ILE A 17 23.89 10.13 9.70
C ILE A 17 25.18 10.52 10.42
N ASP A 18 25.69 11.71 10.16
CA ASP A 18 26.84 12.27 10.87
C ASP A 18 26.68 13.78 11.08
N LYS A 19 27.69 14.44 11.65
CA LYS A 19 27.66 15.90 11.85
C LYS A 19 27.60 16.72 10.55
N ASN A 20 27.91 16.13 9.40
CA ASN A 20 27.96 16.80 8.09
C ASN A 20 26.64 16.63 7.30
N GLY A 21 25.80 15.66 7.69
CA GLY A 21 24.47 15.48 7.12
C GLY A 21 23.88 14.09 7.30
N VAL A 22 22.75 13.90 6.63
CA VAL A 22 22.09 12.60 6.43
C VAL A 22 22.39 12.14 5.01
N TYR A 23 22.73 10.86 4.87
CA TYR A 23 23.06 10.24 3.60
C TYR A 23 22.26 8.95 3.43
N TYR A 24 21.49 8.86 2.35
CA TYR A 24 20.81 7.65 1.92
C TYR A 24 21.81 6.74 1.20
N VAL A 25 21.79 5.45 1.53
CA VAL A 25 22.65 4.42 0.93
C VAL A 25 21.85 3.70 -0.15
N SER A 26 22.30 3.77 -1.40
CA SER A 26 21.68 3.08 -2.54
C SER A 26 22.70 2.24 -3.30
N GLU A 27 22.27 1.15 -3.92
CA GLU A 27 23.13 0.32 -4.77
C GLU A 27 22.84 0.60 -6.26
N GLU A 28 23.87 0.94 -7.04
CA GLU A 28 23.72 1.04 -8.49
C GLU A 28 23.95 -0.32 -9.16
N SER A 29 22.87 -0.93 -9.64
CA SER A 29 22.92 -2.07 -10.55
C SER A 29 23.45 -1.65 -11.93
N PRO A 30 24.31 -2.44 -12.60
CA PRO A 30 24.68 -3.82 -12.30
C PRO A 30 26.07 -4.00 -11.67
N GLN A 31 26.68 -2.95 -11.09
CA GLN A 31 28.06 -3.02 -10.58
C GLN A 31 28.17 -3.11 -9.06
N ASP A 32 27.06 -3.25 -8.33
CA ASP A 32 27.01 -3.29 -6.86
C ASP A 32 27.78 -2.13 -6.21
N ASN A 33 27.80 -0.97 -6.89
CA ASN A 33 28.46 0.22 -6.39
C ASN A 33 27.56 0.86 -5.34
N ILE A 34 28.04 0.92 -4.10
CA ILE A 34 27.37 1.61 -3.01
C ILE A 34 27.54 3.12 -3.19
N ILE A 35 26.43 3.83 -3.27
CA ILE A 35 26.36 5.29 -3.41
C ILE A 35 25.75 5.89 -2.16
N PHE A 36 26.35 6.99 -1.70
CA PHE A 36 25.84 7.79 -0.59
C PHE A 36 25.25 9.08 -1.16
N LYS A 37 23.93 9.15 -1.23
CA LYS A 37 23.20 10.35 -1.68
C LYS A 37 22.91 11.23 -0.48
N LYS A 38 23.33 12.50 -0.52
CA LYS A 38 23.03 13.43 0.58
C LYS A 38 21.54 13.75 0.55
N VAL A 39 20.82 13.47 1.64
CA VAL A 39 19.42 13.86 1.80
C VAL A 39 19.37 15.36 2.04
N LEU A 40 18.87 16.09 1.06
CA LEU A 40 18.87 17.56 1.10
C LEU A 40 17.84 18.05 2.11
N SER A 41 18.17 19.14 2.80
CA SER A 41 17.32 19.79 3.81
C SER A 41 17.01 18.98 5.08
N ALA A 42 17.61 17.79 5.25
CA ALA A 42 17.41 16.96 6.41
C ALA A 42 17.93 17.62 7.71
N ASP A 43 17.09 17.66 8.74
CA ASP A 43 17.51 18.03 10.09
C ASP A 43 18.12 16.81 10.80
N ILE A 44 19.45 16.84 10.91
CA ILE A 44 20.27 15.76 11.48
C ILE A 44 19.78 15.31 12.87
N ASN A 45 19.29 16.24 13.70
CA ASN A 45 19.00 15.95 15.10
C ASN A 45 17.64 15.25 15.28
N THR A 46 16.71 15.50 14.36
CA THR A 46 15.36 14.94 14.41
C THR A 46 15.10 13.85 13.38
N PHE A 47 16.09 13.53 12.54
CA PHE A 47 15.94 12.52 11.50
C PHE A 47 15.76 11.11 12.07
N VAL A 48 14.72 10.41 11.61
CA VAL A 48 14.35 9.04 11.96
C VAL A 48 13.97 8.27 10.69
N SER A 49 14.55 7.10 10.50
CA SER A 49 14.22 6.17 9.41
C SER A 49 13.15 5.17 9.84
N PHE A 50 12.34 4.74 8.88
CA PHE A 50 11.37 3.68 8.99
C PHE A 50 11.55 2.61 7.90
N GLY A 51 12.78 2.15 7.73
CA GLY A 51 13.09 1.03 6.84
C GLY A 51 12.59 -0.31 7.39
N ASP A 52 12.25 -1.22 6.49
CA ASP A 52 11.98 -2.63 6.81
C ASP A 52 12.78 -3.51 5.87
N TYR A 53 13.83 -4.12 6.42
CA TYR A 53 14.74 -5.02 5.71
C TYR A 53 14.03 -6.22 5.07
N TYR A 54 12.89 -6.66 5.62
CA TYR A 54 12.12 -7.77 5.06
C TYR A 54 11.33 -7.37 3.81
N ILE A 55 10.96 -6.09 3.69
CA ILE A 55 10.26 -5.55 2.52
C ILE A 55 11.27 -5.09 1.46
N SER A 56 12.24 -4.27 1.84
CA SER A 56 13.31 -3.80 0.95
C SER A 56 14.57 -3.50 1.73
N LYS A 57 15.73 -3.81 1.13
CA LYS A 57 17.03 -3.42 1.70
C LYS A 57 17.37 -1.97 1.42
N GLU A 58 16.71 -1.36 0.45
CA GLU A 58 17.09 -0.04 -0.04
C GLU A 58 15.98 0.95 0.27
N ASP A 59 14.72 0.56 0.17
CA ASP A 59 13.63 1.51 0.32
C ASP A 59 13.24 1.76 1.77
N ALA A 60 13.01 3.02 2.10
CA ALA A 60 12.51 3.42 3.40
C ALA A 60 11.81 4.77 3.37
N TYR A 61 10.75 4.88 4.16
CA TYR A 61 10.31 6.19 4.63
C TYR A 61 11.29 6.70 5.68
N ALA A 62 11.40 8.02 5.80
CA ALA A 62 12.05 8.68 6.91
C ALA A 62 11.36 10.01 7.20
N GLU A 63 11.57 10.58 8.37
CA GLU A 63 11.05 11.90 8.71
C GLU A 63 12.04 12.69 9.55
N ASP A 64 11.89 14.00 9.51
CA ASP A 64 12.41 14.92 10.51
C ASP A 64 11.33 15.92 10.92
N LYS A 65 11.65 16.89 11.79
CA LYS A 65 10.66 17.87 12.28
C LYS A 65 10.02 18.74 11.19
N ASN A 66 10.60 18.80 9.99
CA ASN A 66 10.17 19.67 8.89
C ASN A 66 9.61 18.89 7.71
N ASN A 67 10.12 17.69 7.40
CA ASN A 67 9.80 16.96 6.18
C ASN A 67 9.64 15.46 6.42
N VAL A 68 8.89 14.82 5.51
CA VAL A 68 8.87 13.37 5.31
C VAL A 68 9.61 13.05 4.02
N TYR A 69 10.34 11.94 4.01
CA TYR A 69 11.19 11.49 2.94
C TYR A 69 10.78 10.11 2.45
N TRP A 70 10.93 9.89 1.15
CA TRP A 70 11.04 8.57 0.54
C TRP A 70 12.45 8.46 -0.02
N ASN A 71 13.26 7.57 0.56
CA ASN A 71 14.68 7.46 0.22
C ASN A 71 15.37 8.84 0.37
N ASP A 72 16.00 9.37 -0.69
CA ASP A 72 16.63 10.69 -0.66
C ASP A 72 15.74 11.87 -1.02
N GLU A 73 14.45 11.64 -1.32
CA GLU A 73 13.53 12.67 -1.82
C GLU A 73 12.49 13.10 -0.78
N ILE A 74 12.12 14.38 -0.79
CA ILE A 74 11.04 14.91 0.06
C ILE A 74 9.68 14.54 -0.55
N ILE A 75 8.79 14.00 0.27
CA ILE A 75 7.39 13.80 -0.09
C ILE A 75 6.65 15.12 0.10
N VAL A 76 6.47 15.86 -0.99
CA VAL A 76 5.87 17.20 -0.96
C VAL A 76 4.44 17.14 -0.44
N GLY A 77 4.16 17.91 0.61
CA GLY A 77 2.83 18.04 1.22
C GLY A 77 2.54 17.05 2.34
N ALA A 78 3.45 16.09 2.61
CA ALA A 78 3.35 15.21 3.76
C ALA A 78 3.56 15.98 5.07
N ASP A 79 2.77 15.66 6.08
CA ASP A 79 2.85 16.28 7.40
C ASP A 79 3.64 15.41 8.38
N PRO A 80 4.91 15.77 8.71
CA PRO A 80 5.74 14.97 9.60
C PRO A 80 5.18 14.90 11.04
N ASN A 81 4.30 15.81 11.46
CA ASN A 81 3.78 15.78 12.84
C ASN A 81 2.70 14.72 13.04
N SER A 82 2.10 14.22 11.96
CA SER A 82 1.06 13.20 11.99
C SER A 82 1.41 11.96 11.16
N PHE A 83 2.61 11.93 10.59
CA PHE A 83 3.08 10.83 9.77
C PHE A 83 3.25 9.56 10.61
N SER A 84 2.84 8.43 10.02
CA SER A 84 2.88 7.13 10.68
C SER A 84 2.95 6.02 9.66
N ILE A 85 3.78 5.03 9.97
CA ILE A 85 3.92 3.80 9.19
C ILE A 85 2.83 2.82 9.58
N PHE A 86 2.29 2.11 8.61
CA PHE A 86 1.19 1.17 8.81
C PHE A 86 1.61 -0.25 8.43
N ASP A 87 2.02 -1.03 9.44
CA ASP A 87 2.55 -2.40 9.27
C ASP A 87 1.55 -3.49 9.74
N ASN A 88 0.25 -3.24 9.55
CA ASN A 88 -0.79 -4.14 10.08
C ASN A 88 -1.21 -5.25 9.10
N VAL A 89 -0.65 -5.27 7.89
CA VAL A 89 -0.91 -6.32 6.89
C VAL A 89 0.40 -6.58 6.18
N SER A 90 0.90 -7.81 6.23
CA SER A 90 2.12 -8.24 5.53
C SER A 90 1.92 -8.16 4.02
N CYS A 91 2.11 -6.96 3.49
CA CYS A 91 2.11 -6.68 2.06
C CYS A 91 3.54 -6.32 1.70
N ASP A 92 4.02 -6.77 0.55
CA ASP A 92 5.39 -6.49 0.07
C ASP A 92 5.53 -5.03 -0.42
N VAL A 93 5.02 -4.06 0.35
CA VAL A 93 5.00 -2.62 0.06
C VAL A 93 5.06 -1.80 1.35
N PHE A 94 5.68 -0.62 1.29
CA PHE A 94 5.70 0.33 2.39
C PHE A 94 4.45 1.19 2.39
N ARG A 95 3.73 1.20 3.51
CA ARG A 95 2.50 1.98 3.69
C ARG A 95 2.68 2.99 4.81
N ALA A 96 2.28 4.21 4.54
CA ALA A 96 2.27 5.27 5.52
C ALA A 96 1.07 6.17 5.34
N LYS A 97 0.79 6.99 6.34
CA LYS A 97 -0.24 8.02 6.27
C LYS A 97 0.12 9.18 7.19
N ASP A 98 -0.42 10.34 6.85
CA ASP A 98 -0.53 11.46 7.77
C ASP A 98 -2.02 11.77 8.03
N GLN A 99 -2.33 12.89 8.67
CA GLN A 99 -3.72 13.29 8.96
C GLN A 99 -4.54 13.66 7.72
N HIS A 100 -3.91 13.82 6.56
CA HIS A 100 -4.54 14.27 5.31
C HIS A 100 -4.52 13.19 4.24
N SER A 101 -3.44 12.43 4.10
CA SER A 101 -3.16 11.57 2.95
C SER A 101 -2.57 10.22 3.33
N VAL A 102 -2.63 9.29 2.38
CA VAL A 102 -1.99 7.97 2.44
C VAL A 102 -0.91 7.87 1.38
N TYR A 103 0.17 7.15 1.69
CA TYR A 103 1.34 6.99 0.85
C TYR A 103 1.70 5.51 0.71
N VAL A 104 2.01 5.09 -0.51
CA VAL A 104 2.52 3.75 -0.83
C VAL A 104 3.82 3.89 -1.60
N ASN A 105 4.91 3.31 -1.08
CA ASN A 105 6.25 3.42 -1.65
C ASN A 105 6.64 4.86 -2.03
N GLY A 106 6.41 5.81 -1.12
CA GLY A 106 6.69 7.24 -1.33
C GLY A 106 5.65 8.00 -2.14
N GLN A 107 4.70 7.33 -2.78
CA GLN A 107 3.70 7.95 -3.66
C GLN A 107 2.41 8.22 -2.91
N GLN A 108 1.93 9.46 -2.98
CA GLN A 108 0.64 9.84 -2.41
C GLN A 108 -0.51 9.21 -3.21
N ILE A 109 -1.43 8.53 -2.52
CA ILE A 109 -2.72 8.11 -3.09
C ILE A 109 -3.59 9.36 -3.21
N LYS A 110 -3.81 9.80 -4.45
CA LYS A 110 -4.51 11.05 -4.72
C LYS A 110 -5.94 11.03 -4.19
N GLY A 111 -6.27 12.03 -3.37
CA GLY A 111 -7.61 12.20 -2.81
C GLY A 111 -7.97 11.19 -1.71
N SER A 112 -6.99 10.44 -1.19
CA SER A 112 -7.16 9.64 0.02
C SER A 112 -7.35 10.55 1.25
N ASP A 113 -8.17 10.09 2.20
CA ASP A 113 -8.31 10.71 3.52
C ASP A 113 -7.54 9.90 4.58
N GLY A 114 -6.40 10.42 5.01
CA GLY A 114 -5.51 9.73 5.96
C GLY A 114 -6.14 9.43 7.34
N GLN A 115 -7.14 10.19 7.77
CA GLN A 115 -7.83 9.96 9.05
C GLN A 115 -8.75 8.74 9.00
N THR A 116 -9.46 8.55 7.89
CA THR A 116 -10.51 7.54 7.75
C THR A 116 -10.09 6.33 6.92
N TYR A 117 -8.92 6.38 6.27
CA TYR A 117 -8.38 5.28 5.48
C TYR A 117 -8.17 4.01 6.30
N LYS A 118 -8.64 2.89 5.75
CA LYS A 118 -8.57 1.54 6.30
C LYS A 118 -8.17 0.58 5.19
N PHE A 119 -7.02 -0.06 5.36
CA PHE A 119 -6.66 -1.23 4.57
C PHE A 119 -7.56 -2.39 4.95
N LEU A 120 -8.19 -3.03 3.96
CA LEU A 120 -9.03 -4.21 4.13
C LEU A 120 -8.21 -5.48 3.81
N THR A 121 -7.37 -5.41 2.78
CA THR A 121 -6.40 -6.44 2.40
C THR A 121 -5.13 -5.77 1.85
N CYS A 122 -4.22 -6.55 1.25
CA CYS A 122 -3.12 -5.98 0.48
C CYS A 122 -3.59 -5.28 -0.80
N ASP A 123 -4.72 -5.67 -1.36
CA ASP A 123 -5.20 -5.09 -2.61
C ASP A 123 -6.41 -4.17 -2.44
N TYR A 124 -7.12 -4.21 -1.31
CA TYR A 124 -8.29 -3.37 -1.11
C TYR A 124 -8.16 -2.49 0.12
N ALA A 125 -8.65 -1.27 -0.01
CA ALA A 125 -8.78 -0.32 1.08
C ALA A 125 -10.02 0.54 0.88
N LYS A 126 -10.36 1.33 1.90
CA LYS A 126 -11.40 2.34 1.83
C LYS A 126 -11.15 3.48 2.79
N ASP A 127 -11.64 4.66 2.47
CA ASP A 127 -11.77 5.77 3.42
C ASP A 127 -13.25 6.16 3.56
N ALA A 128 -13.57 7.29 4.17
CA ALA A 128 -14.97 7.67 4.38
C ALA A 128 -15.75 7.98 3.07
N GLN A 129 -15.08 8.18 1.93
CA GLN A 129 -15.73 8.55 0.66
C GLN A 129 -15.51 7.54 -0.45
N ASN A 130 -14.35 6.88 -0.47
CA ASN A 130 -13.87 6.10 -1.60
C ASN A 130 -13.52 4.68 -1.17
N ALA A 131 -13.66 3.75 -2.12
CA ALA A 131 -13.02 2.45 -2.07
C ALA A 131 -11.85 2.42 -3.05
N TYR A 132 -10.83 1.64 -2.75
CA TYR A 132 -9.58 1.57 -3.50
C TYR A 132 -9.26 0.12 -3.85
N TYR A 133 -8.74 -0.07 -5.06
CA TYR A 133 -8.00 -1.27 -5.43
C TYR A 133 -6.56 -0.87 -5.65
N ARG A 134 -5.67 -1.34 -4.77
CA ARG A 134 -4.30 -0.86 -4.60
C ARG A 134 -4.33 0.65 -4.36
N ASP A 135 -3.78 1.42 -5.28
CA ASP A 135 -3.62 2.86 -5.17
C ASP A 135 -4.66 3.63 -6.01
N ASP A 136 -5.54 2.90 -6.71
CA ASP A 136 -6.57 3.46 -7.60
C ASP A 136 -7.94 3.50 -6.93
N VAL A 137 -8.64 4.63 -7.06
CA VAL A 137 -10.04 4.76 -6.67
C VAL A 137 -10.91 3.85 -7.55
N ILE A 138 -11.77 3.06 -6.91
CA ILE A 138 -12.83 2.31 -7.58
C ILE A 138 -14.01 3.26 -7.79
N LEU A 139 -14.20 3.70 -9.03
CA LEU A 139 -15.25 4.64 -9.38
C LEU A 139 -16.65 4.09 -9.03
N ASP A 140 -17.50 4.98 -8.52
CA ASP A 140 -18.90 4.72 -8.15
C ASP A 140 -19.11 3.64 -7.06
N ALA A 141 -18.04 3.21 -6.38
CA ALA A 141 -18.13 2.28 -5.26
C ALA A 141 -18.68 2.97 -4.00
N TYR A 142 -19.57 2.29 -3.29
CA TYR A 142 -20.17 2.78 -2.05
C TYR A 142 -19.32 2.38 -0.85
N SER A 143 -18.39 3.26 -0.44
CA SER A 143 -17.41 2.99 0.63
C SER A 143 -18.05 2.48 1.94
N ASP A 144 -19.17 3.04 2.37
CA ASP A 144 -19.86 2.64 3.61
C ASP A 144 -20.17 1.14 3.66
N THR A 145 -20.52 0.56 2.51
CA THR A 145 -20.87 -0.86 2.36
C THR A 145 -19.78 -1.70 1.71
N PHE A 146 -18.67 -1.07 1.33
CA PHE A 146 -17.57 -1.75 0.64
C PHE A 146 -16.86 -2.72 1.58
N GLN A 147 -16.69 -3.94 1.10
CA GLN A 147 -15.98 -5.02 1.77
C GLN A 147 -15.18 -5.85 0.75
N SER A 148 -13.95 -6.22 1.14
CA SER A 148 -13.19 -7.24 0.44
C SER A 148 -13.77 -8.62 0.74
N LEU A 149 -13.73 -9.52 -0.25
CA LEU A 149 -14.03 -10.93 -0.11
C LEU A 149 -12.74 -11.75 -0.31
N ASP A 150 -12.84 -13.07 -0.43
CA ASP A 150 -11.67 -13.90 -0.71
C ASP A 150 -11.07 -13.61 -2.09
N GLY A 151 -9.75 -13.76 -2.19
CA GLY A 151 -9.02 -13.54 -3.42
C GLY A 151 -9.03 -12.08 -3.85
N LEU A 152 -9.35 -11.83 -5.12
CA LEU A 152 -9.44 -10.48 -5.68
C LEU A 152 -10.87 -9.96 -5.79
N TYR A 153 -11.84 -10.63 -5.16
CA TYR A 153 -13.21 -10.16 -5.12
C TYR A 153 -13.42 -9.11 -4.04
N ALA A 154 -14.32 -8.17 -4.33
CA ALA A 154 -14.88 -7.24 -3.36
C ALA A 154 -16.34 -6.97 -3.74
N LYS A 155 -17.12 -6.42 -2.82
CA LYS A 155 -18.47 -5.96 -3.12
C LYS A 155 -18.86 -4.75 -2.31
N ASP A 156 -19.83 -4.01 -2.82
CA ASP A 156 -20.61 -3.06 -2.06
C ASP A 156 -22.11 -3.43 -2.15
N LYS A 157 -23.01 -2.53 -1.72
CA LYS A 157 -24.45 -2.79 -1.78
C LYS A 157 -25.03 -2.97 -3.20
N ASN A 158 -24.35 -2.47 -4.23
CA ASN A 158 -24.86 -2.40 -5.60
C ASN A 158 -24.05 -3.23 -6.61
N ASN A 159 -22.76 -3.46 -6.34
CA ASN A 159 -21.83 -4.03 -7.30
C ASN A 159 -20.95 -5.10 -6.66
N VAL A 160 -20.51 -6.04 -7.50
CA VAL A 160 -19.40 -6.95 -7.22
C VAL A 160 -18.22 -6.55 -8.10
N TYR A 161 -17.02 -6.66 -7.56
CA TYR A 161 -15.78 -6.28 -8.21
C TYR A 161 -14.81 -7.46 -8.28
N TRP A 162 -14.05 -7.52 -9.36
CA TRP A 162 -12.85 -8.35 -9.48
C TRP A 162 -11.66 -7.45 -9.81
N ALA A 163 -10.63 -7.45 -8.94
CA ALA A 163 -9.46 -6.59 -9.06
C ALA A 163 -9.83 -5.10 -9.31
N GLY A 164 -10.76 -4.58 -8.52
CA GLY A 164 -11.25 -3.20 -8.62
C GLY A 164 -12.15 -2.89 -9.83
N LYS A 165 -12.46 -3.88 -10.68
CA LYS A 165 -13.35 -3.69 -11.84
C LYS A 165 -14.72 -4.30 -11.58
N PRO A 166 -15.83 -3.58 -11.84
CA PRO A 166 -17.17 -4.11 -11.62
C PRO A 166 -17.46 -5.29 -12.55
N ILE A 167 -18.09 -6.33 -12.01
CA ILE A 167 -18.56 -7.49 -12.75
C ILE A 167 -20.01 -7.23 -13.15
N LYS A 168 -20.26 -7.18 -14.45
CA LYS A 168 -21.57 -6.81 -14.99
C LYS A 168 -22.65 -7.83 -14.61
N ASP A 169 -23.80 -7.33 -14.18
CA ASP A 169 -25.01 -8.09 -13.82
C ASP A 169 -24.80 -9.09 -12.66
N ALA A 170 -23.68 -9.02 -11.93
CA ALA A 170 -23.46 -9.82 -10.74
C ALA A 170 -24.39 -9.36 -9.61
N ASP A 171 -24.95 -10.31 -8.86
CA ASP A 171 -25.86 -10.02 -7.75
C ASP A 171 -25.07 -9.92 -6.43
N PRO A 172 -24.82 -8.70 -5.90
CA PRO A 172 -23.98 -8.52 -4.70
C PRO A 172 -24.60 -9.10 -3.43
N GLU A 173 -25.93 -9.19 -3.36
CA GLU A 173 -26.65 -9.70 -2.18
C GLU A 173 -26.36 -11.19 -1.99
N THR A 174 -26.33 -11.95 -3.09
CA THR A 174 -26.13 -13.40 -3.08
C THR A 174 -24.72 -13.85 -3.48
N PHE A 175 -23.82 -12.91 -3.80
CA PHE A 175 -22.45 -13.23 -4.19
C PHE A 175 -21.64 -13.83 -3.04
N ILE A 176 -21.07 -15.01 -3.27
CA ILE A 176 -20.18 -15.73 -2.36
C ILE A 176 -18.91 -16.21 -3.07
N THR A 177 -17.78 -16.13 -2.39
CA THR A 177 -16.50 -16.70 -2.84
C THR A 177 -16.37 -18.16 -2.44
N CYS A 178 -15.69 -18.95 -3.26
CA CYS A 178 -15.45 -20.37 -2.99
C CYS A 178 -14.12 -20.52 -2.23
N TYR A 179 -14.19 -20.95 -0.97
CA TYR A 179 -13.07 -20.91 -0.01
C TYR A 179 -11.73 -21.52 -0.52
N ARG A 180 -11.77 -22.57 -1.34
CA ARG A 180 -10.54 -23.24 -1.84
C ARG A 180 -9.93 -22.59 -3.08
N SER A 181 -10.58 -21.58 -3.64
CA SER A 181 -10.16 -20.95 -4.89
C SER A 181 -10.22 -19.43 -4.80
N LYS A 182 -9.09 -18.78 -5.08
CA LYS A 182 -8.97 -17.31 -5.06
C LYS A 182 -9.76 -16.61 -6.19
N ALA A 183 -10.28 -17.35 -7.15
CA ALA A 183 -10.96 -16.79 -8.31
C ALA A 183 -12.36 -17.37 -8.55
N GLN A 184 -12.76 -18.44 -7.86
CA GLN A 184 -14.09 -19.00 -8.08
C GLN A 184 -15.10 -18.39 -7.12
N ALA A 185 -16.24 -18.04 -7.67
CA ALA A 185 -17.35 -17.46 -6.93
C ALA A 185 -18.67 -17.77 -7.64
N ARG A 186 -19.77 -17.47 -6.98
CA ARG A 186 -21.11 -17.57 -7.55
C ARG A 186 -22.04 -16.55 -6.95
N ASP A 187 -23.13 -16.28 -7.64
CA ASP A 187 -24.33 -15.68 -7.08
C ASP A 187 -25.52 -16.60 -7.32
N LYS A 188 -26.76 -16.14 -7.04
CA LYS A 188 -27.96 -16.94 -7.26
C LYS A 188 -28.25 -17.29 -8.73
N ASN A 189 -27.62 -16.58 -9.67
CA ASN A 189 -27.89 -16.70 -11.10
C ASN A 189 -26.80 -17.48 -11.84
N ARG A 190 -25.52 -17.31 -11.47
CA ARG A 190 -24.36 -17.71 -12.29
C ARG A 190 -23.12 -18.06 -11.47
N PHE A 191 -22.17 -18.71 -12.14
CA PHE A 191 -20.83 -19.00 -11.64
C PHE A 191 -19.78 -18.08 -12.27
N TYR A 192 -18.72 -17.78 -11.52
CA TYR A 192 -17.65 -16.86 -11.92
C TYR A 192 -16.26 -17.49 -11.71
N ASN A 193 -15.36 -17.23 -12.66
CA ASN A 193 -13.92 -17.43 -12.50
C ASN A 193 -13.21 -16.09 -12.78
N GLY A 194 -12.87 -15.37 -11.72
CA GLY A 194 -12.52 -13.96 -11.76
C GLY A 194 -13.69 -13.12 -12.25
N SER A 195 -13.47 -12.33 -13.29
CA SER A 195 -14.53 -11.53 -13.94
C SER A 195 -15.36 -12.30 -14.97
N LEU A 196 -14.99 -13.55 -15.28
CA LEU A 196 -15.63 -14.34 -16.34
C LEU A 196 -16.80 -15.15 -15.80
N VAL A 197 -17.94 -15.10 -16.48
CA VAL A 197 -19.06 -16.03 -16.26
C VAL A 197 -18.69 -17.39 -16.86
N VAL A 198 -18.93 -18.46 -16.11
CA VAL A 198 -18.65 -19.85 -16.52
C VAL A 198 -19.84 -20.76 -16.25
N ASP A 199 -19.92 -21.86 -16.98
CA ASP A 199 -21.03 -22.83 -16.83
C ASP A 199 -20.88 -23.74 -15.60
N LEU A 200 -19.64 -23.97 -15.15
CA LEU A 200 -19.32 -24.81 -14.00
C LEU A 200 -18.02 -24.36 -13.34
N LEU A 201 -17.91 -24.54 -12.02
CA LEU A 201 -16.68 -24.34 -11.25
C LEU A 201 -15.90 -25.64 -11.08
N LEU A 202 -14.58 -25.51 -10.99
CA LEU A 202 -13.69 -26.62 -10.65
C LEU A 202 -13.88 -27.07 -9.19
N ASP A 203 -14.12 -26.12 -8.29
CA ASP A 203 -14.54 -26.41 -6.93
C ASP A 203 -16.02 -26.86 -6.92
N THR A 204 -16.23 -28.17 -6.91
CA THR A 204 -17.56 -28.77 -6.99
C THR A 204 -18.40 -28.55 -5.74
N GLU A 205 -17.79 -28.26 -4.58
CA GLU A 205 -18.50 -27.86 -3.36
C GLU A 205 -19.19 -26.50 -3.57
N CYS A 206 -18.68 -25.68 -4.49
CA CYS A 206 -19.25 -24.38 -4.84
C CYS A 206 -20.33 -24.46 -5.93
N ASN A 207 -20.53 -25.60 -6.60
CA ASN A 207 -21.51 -25.71 -7.70
C ASN A 207 -22.98 -25.84 -7.22
N GLN A 208 -23.24 -25.82 -5.91
CA GLN A 208 -24.60 -25.88 -5.38
C GLN A 208 -25.19 -24.47 -5.25
N LEU A 209 -26.19 -24.14 -6.06
CA LEU A 209 -27.02 -22.95 -5.87
C LEU A 209 -28.09 -23.25 -4.80
N ASN A 210 -28.27 -22.33 -3.85
CA ASN A 210 -29.35 -22.39 -2.85
C ASN A 210 -30.61 -21.74 -3.40
#